data_AF-A0A822F7R4-F1
#
_entry.id   AF-A0A822F7R4-F1
#
_cell.length_a   1.000
_cell.length_b   1.000
_cell.length_c   1.000
_cell.angle_alpha   90.00
_cell.angle_beta   90.00
_cell.angle_gamma   90.00
#
_symmetry.space_group_name_H-M   'P 1'
#
loop_
_entity.id
_entity.type
_entity.pdbx_description
1 polymer ?
#
loop_
_entity_poly.entity_id
_entity_poly.type
_entity_poly.pdbx_seq_one_letter_code
_entity_poly.pdbx_strand_id
1 'polypeptide(L)'
;FENSFHLPMDRLLYNDNDEQLRNELKLNIEKNQQIVIVCRRGNDSQLAVRRLKELLADVDNIDEKIKDLEGGFQAWHTDVDSTFPLY
;
A
#
# COMPACT_ATOMS: atom_id res chain seq x y z
N PHE A 1 4.59 3.01 12.58
CA PHE A 1 5.34 2.19 11.61
C PHE A 1 6.60 2.96 11.24
N GLU A 2 7.72 2.65 11.90
CA GLU A 2 9.02 3.15 11.46
C GLU A 2 9.33 2.50 10.10
N ASN A 3 9.78 3.28 9.10
CA ASN A 3 10.02 2.86 7.71
C ASN A 3 8.78 2.64 6.81
N SER A 4 7.63 3.26 7.11
CA SER A 4 6.50 3.29 6.17
C SER A 4 6.66 4.36 5.08
N PHE A 5 6.22 4.05 3.86
CA PHE A 5 6.08 5.03 2.78
C PHE A 5 4.64 5.56 2.72
N HIS A 6 4.45 6.87 2.84
CA HIS A 6 3.13 7.49 2.75
C HIS A 6 2.81 7.85 1.29
N LEU A 7 1.76 7.23 0.75
CA LEU A 7 1.24 7.52 -0.59
C LEU A 7 -0.24 7.92 -0.48
N PRO A 8 -0.59 9.20 -0.68
CA PRO A 8 -1.99 9.63 -0.69
C PRO A 8 -2.79 8.93 -1.79
N MET A 9 -4.05 8.57 -1.50
CA MET A 9 -4.91 7.88 -2.47
C MET A 9 -5.16 8.69 -3.73
N ASP A 10 -5.34 10.01 -3.62
CA ASP A 10 -5.55 10.86 -4.79
C ASP A 10 -4.35 10.82 -5.74
N ARG A 11 -3.13 10.78 -5.18
CA ARG A 11 -1.89 10.62 -5.95
C ARG A 11 -1.80 9.25 -6.62
N LEU A 12 -2.41 8.21 -6.07
CA LEU A 12 -2.39 6.87 -6.66
C LEU A 12 -3.49 6.68 -7.73
N LEU A 13 -4.67 7.28 -7.52
CA LEU A 13 -5.84 7.08 -8.38
C LEU A 13 -5.92 8.08 -9.53
N TYR A 14 -5.51 9.33 -9.30
CA TYR A 14 -5.72 10.44 -10.23
C TYR A 14 -4.41 11.08 -10.69
N ASN A 15 -3.32 10.30 -10.74
CA ASN A 15 -2.06 10.82 -11.27
C ASN A 15 -2.15 11.02 -12.78
N ASP A 16 -1.79 12.21 -13.25
CA ASP A 16 -1.69 12.50 -14.68
C ASP A 16 -0.49 11.79 -15.33
N ASN A 17 0.48 11.32 -14.53
CA ASN A 17 1.68 10.65 -15.00
C ASN A 17 1.97 9.33 -14.26
N ASP A 18 1.32 8.27 -14.74
CA ASP A 18 1.48 6.90 -14.25
C ASP A 18 2.90 6.36 -14.41
N GLU A 19 3.58 6.68 -15.50
CA GLU A 19 4.93 6.15 -15.77
C GLU A 19 5.93 6.67 -14.73
N GLN A 20 5.85 7.95 -14.37
CA GLN A 20 6.67 8.54 -13.32
C GLN A 20 6.43 7.86 -11.97
N LEU A 21 5.16 7.70 -11.57
CA LEU A 21 4.81 7.06 -10.31
C LEU A 21 5.27 5.60 -10.28
N ARG A 22 5.07 4.87 -11.39
CA ARG A 22 5.53 3.50 -11.54
C ARG A 22 7.04 3.41 -11.32
N ASN A 23 7.83 4.28 -11.96
CA ASN A 23 9.29 4.27 -11.84
C ASN A 23 9.77 4.58 -10.41
N GLU A 24 9.10 5.49 -9.70
CA GLU A 24 9.37 5.78 -8.28
C GLU A 24 9.14 4.57 -7.37
N LEU A 25 8.07 3.81 -7.62
CA LEU A 25 7.68 2.67 -6.81
C LEU A 25 8.44 1.38 -7.16
N LYS A 26 8.77 1.18 -8.44
CA LYS A 26 9.31 -0.08 -8.97
C LYS A 26 10.54 -0.58 -8.20
N LEU A 27 11.54 0.28 -7.98
CA LEU A 27 12.77 -0.10 -7.27
C LEU A 27 12.51 -0.56 -5.82
N ASN A 28 11.54 0.05 -5.14
CA ASN A 28 11.20 -0.35 -3.77
C ASN A 28 10.48 -1.71 -3.77
N ILE A 29 9.61 -1.95 -4.74
CA ILE A 29 8.82 -3.20 -4.82
C ILE A 29 9.68 -4.38 -5.29
N GLU A 30 10.64 -4.15 -6.18
CA GLU A 30 11.59 -5.19 -6.61
C GLU A 30 12.52 -5.62 -5.48
N LYS A 31 12.95 -4.69 -4.63
CA LYS A 31 13.86 -4.97 -3.51
C LYS A 31 13.19 -5.69 -2.34
N ASN A 32 11.86 -5.65 -2.23
CA ASN A 32 11.13 -6.23 -1.12
C ASN A 32 10.37 -7.49 -1.54
N GLN A 33 10.38 -8.51 -0.68
CA GLN A 33 9.66 -9.75 -0.92
C GLN A 33 8.14 -9.59 -0.71
N GLN A 34 7.74 -8.64 0.12
CA GLN A 34 6.33 -8.38 0.41
C GLN A 34 6.12 -6.88 0.71
N ILE A 35 5.00 -6.36 0.22
CA ILE A 35 4.53 -4.99 0.43
C ILE A 35 3.17 -5.09 1.12
N VAL A 36 3.05 -4.45 2.28
CA VAL A 36 1.79 -4.38 3.02
C VAL A 36 1.27 -2.95 2.96
N ILE A 37 0.05 -2.80 2.49
CA ILE A 37 -0.66 -1.53 2.40
C ILE A 37 -1.63 -1.43 3.57
N VAL A 38 -1.64 -0.27 4.22
CA VAL A 38 -2.51 -0.03 5.37
C VAL A 38 -3.19 1.33 5.22
N CYS A 39 -4.47 1.38 5.53
CA CYS A 39 -5.23 2.62 5.68
C CYS A 39 -5.96 2.62 7.04
N ARG A 40 -6.88 3.56 7.26
CA ARG A 40 -7.57 3.69 8.55
C ARG A 40 -8.44 2.47 8.91
N ARG A 41 -9.19 1.94 7.92
CA ARG A 41 -10.21 0.90 8.13
C ARG A 41 -10.11 -0.33 7.21
N GLY A 42 -9.11 -0.38 6.34
CA GLY A 42 -8.96 -1.46 5.34
C GLY A 42 -9.75 -1.27 4.03
N ASN A 43 -10.50 -0.18 3.84
CA ASN A 43 -11.27 0.04 2.61
C ASN A 43 -10.40 0.54 1.47
N ASP A 44 -9.72 1.67 1.68
CA ASP A 44 -8.90 2.30 0.64
C ASP A 44 -7.68 1.45 0.27
N SER A 45 -7.18 0.66 1.23
CA SER A 45 -6.05 -0.23 1.00
C SER A 45 -6.36 -1.30 -0.04
N GLN A 46 -7.58 -1.84 -0.08
CA GLN A 46 -7.99 -2.80 -1.12
C GLN A 46 -7.99 -2.17 -2.51
N LEU A 47 -8.49 -0.93 -2.62
CA LEU A 47 -8.44 -0.17 -3.88
C LEU A 47 -6.99 0.11 -4.30
N ALA A 48 -6.13 0.46 -3.33
CA ALA A 48 -4.72 0.70 -3.57
C ALA A 48 -3.99 -0.56 -4.04
N VAL A 49 -4.24 -1.72 -3.42
CA VAL A 49 -3.68 -3.03 -3.85
C VAL A 49 -4.01 -3.28 -5.31
N ARG A 50 -5.29 -3.16 -5.68
CA ARG A 50 -5.74 -3.39 -7.06
C ARG A 50 -5.02 -2.44 -8.03
N ARG A 51 -5.02 -1.14 -7.72
CA ARG A 51 -4.42 -0.12 -8.57
C ARG A 51 -2.91 -0.32 -8.75
N LEU A 52 -2.20 -0.69 -7.70
CA LEU A 52 -0.75 -0.92 -7.74
C LEU A 52 -0.41 -2.18 -8.55
N LYS A 53 -1.19 -3.25 -8.43
CA LYS A 53 -1.03 -4.45 -9.26
C LYS A 53 -1.22 -4.14 -10.74
N GLU A 54 -2.23 -3.32 -11.08
CA GLU A 54 -2.44 -2.85 -12.46
C GLU A 54 -1.29 -1.96 -12.94
N LEU A 55 -0.82 -1.01 -12.11
CA LEU A 55 0.26 -0.10 -12.46
C LEU A 55 1.62 -0.81 -12.65
N LEU A 56 1.85 -1.92 -11.95
CA LEU A 56 3.12 -2.64 -11.88
C LEU A 56 2.99 -4.06 -12.42
N ALA A 57 2.07 -4.29 -13.37
CA ALA A 57 1.78 -5.61 -13.93
C ALA A 57 3.00 -6.26 -14.61
N ASP A 58 4.04 -5.49 -14.94
CA ASP A 58 5.31 -5.98 -15.50
C ASP A 58 6.34 -6.43 -14.45
N VAL A 59 6.06 -6.25 -13.16
CA VAL A 59 6.94 -6.67 -12.06
C VAL A 59 6.64 -8.13 -11.70
N ASP A 60 7.70 -8.95 -11.61
CA ASP A 60 7.57 -10.36 -11.29
C ASP A 60 6.89 -10.60 -9.94
N ASN A 61 5.93 -11.54 -9.94
CA ASN A 61 5.15 -11.98 -8.78
C ASN A 61 4.40 -10.85 -8.05
N ILE A 62 4.04 -9.77 -8.76
CA ILE A 62 3.37 -8.60 -8.16
C ILE A 62 2.10 -8.97 -7.38
N ASP A 63 1.36 -9.96 -7.87
CA ASP A 63 0.11 -10.41 -7.27
C ASP A 63 0.26 -11.03 -5.89
N GLU A 64 1.39 -11.68 -5.64
CA GLU A 64 1.73 -12.36 -4.39
C GLU A 64 2.42 -11.41 -3.42
N LYS A 65 3.16 -10.42 -3.96
CA LYS A 65 3.93 -9.43 -3.20
C LYS A 65 3.05 -8.40 -2.50
N ILE A 66 1.97 -7.93 -3.13
CA ILE A 66 1.17 -6.82 -2.60
C ILE A 66 -0.08 -7.34 -1.89
N LYS A 67 -0.21 -6.98 -0.61
CA LYS A 67 -1.35 -7.31 0.25
C LYS A 67 -1.76 -6.08 1.05
N ASP A 68 -3.00 -6.05 1.54
CA ASP A 68 -3.41 -5.08 2.53
C ASP A 68 -3.62 -5.69 3.92
N LEU A 69 -3.59 -4.81 4.92
CA LEU A 69 -3.91 -5.15 6.30
C LEU A 69 -5.42 -5.00 6.52
N GLU A 70 -6.10 -6.14 6.69
CA GLU A 70 -7.53 -6.20 6.98
C GLU A 70 -7.88 -5.35 8.23
N GLY A 71 -8.93 -4.55 8.12
CA GLY A 71 -9.38 -3.64 9.19
C GLY A 71 -8.47 -2.42 9.46
N GLY A 72 -7.31 -2.33 8.79
CA GLY A 72 -6.42 -1.17 8.86
C GLY A 72 -5.88 -0.87 10.26
N PHE A 73 -5.53 0.40 10.52
CA PHE A 73 -5.04 0.83 11.82
C PHE A 73 -6.05 0.61 12.97
N GLN A 74 -7.36 0.56 12.68
CA GLN A 74 -8.35 0.23 13.70
C GLN A 74 -8.21 -1.20 14.22
N ALA A 75 -8.04 -2.18 13.33
CA ALA A 75 -7.77 -3.55 13.73
C ALA A 75 -6.41 -3.65 14.43
N TRP A 76 -5.37 -2.99 13.90
CA TRP A 76 -4.06 -2.95 14.58
C TRP A 76 -4.16 -2.42 16.02
N HIS A 77 -4.88 -1.31 16.24
CA HIS A 77 -5.08 -0.76 17.57
C HIS A 77 -5.81 -1.74 18.50
N THR A 78 -6.83 -2.41 17.98
CA THR A 78 -7.68 -3.30 18.80
C THR A 78 -6.98 -4.61 19.13
N ASP A 79 -6.28 -5.19 18.14
CA ASP A 79 -5.82 -6.57 18.18
C ASP A 79 -4.32 -6.71 18.49
N VAL A 80 -3.53 -5.65 18.28
CA VAL A 80 -2.06 -5.69 18.40
C VAL A 80 -1.49 -4.66 19.37
N ASP A 81 -1.82 -3.38 19.20
CA ASP A 81 -1.25 -2.29 20.01
C ASP A 81 -2.30 -1.22 20.33
N SER A 82 -2.94 -1.36 21.50
CA SER A 82 -3.94 -0.41 21.99
C SER A 82 -3.38 0.97 22.36
N THR A 83 -2.06 1.18 22.30
CA THR A 83 -1.46 2.50 22.46
C THR A 83 -1.27 3.22 21.12
N PHE A 84 -1.42 2.49 20.00
CA PHE A 84 -1.31 3.06 18.67
C PHE A 84 -2.41 4.10 18.44
N PRO A 85 -2.09 5.32 18.00
CA PRO A 85 -3.09 6.37 17.92
C PRO A 85 -4.02 6.19 16.71
N LEU A 86 -5.30 6.54 16.90
CA LEU A 86 -6.36 6.43 15.87
C LEU A 86 -6.77 7.77 15.24
N TYR A 87 -5.96 8.83 15.41
CA TYR A 87 -6.31 10.18 14.94
C TYR A 87 -6.66 10.19 13.44
#